data_AF-A0A550GK15-F1
#
_entry.id   AF-A0A550GK15-F1
#
_cell.length_a   1.000
_cell.length_b   1.000
_cell.length_c   1.000
_cell.angle_alpha   90.00
_cell.angle_beta   90.00
_cell.angle_gamma   90.00
#
_symmetry.space_group_name_H-M   'P 1'
#
loop_
_entity.id
_entity.type
_entity.pdbx_description
1 polymer ?
#
loop_
_entity_poly.entity_id
_entity_poly.type
_entity_poly.pdbx_seq_one_letter_code
_entity_poly.pdbx_strand_id
1 'polypeptide(L)'
;MAQPTYKTVFVFLDTDKYCSPFDLLVAIDAFPDSMIFKYENVNDLDAPKIVFDLLFPRGPLGAAHTKVFINGSNFEMVEKVVEATQKAMKSAPWGNSIIVDP
;
A
#
# COMPACT_ATOMS: atom_id res chain seq x y z
N MET A 1 -2.74 -8.93 -28.07
CA MET A 1 -1.80 -9.30 -26.99
C MET A 1 -2.63 -9.89 -25.86
N ALA A 2 -2.22 -11.00 -25.25
CA ALA A 2 -2.92 -11.51 -24.07
C ALA A 2 -2.87 -10.44 -22.97
N GLN A 3 -4.01 -10.21 -22.28
CA GLN A 3 -4.02 -9.32 -21.12
C GLN A 3 -3.03 -9.88 -20.08
N PRO A 4 -2.11 -9.05 -19.53
CA PRO A 4 -1.21 -9.51 -18.50
C PRO A 4 -2.00 -9.99 -17.28
N THR A 5 -1.64 -11.15 -16.74
CA THR A 5 -2.24 -11.67 -15.50
C THR A 5 -1.66 -10.89 -14.32
N TYR A 6 -2.52 -10.26 -13.54
CA TYR A 6 -2.12 -9.40 -12.42
C TYR A 6 -2.05 -10.19 -11.12
N LYS A 7 -0.86 -10.38 -10.55
CA LYS A 7 -0.73 -10.88 -9.17
C LYS A 7 -1.29 -9.87 -8.17
N THR A 8 -1.93 -10.36 -7.11
CA THR A 8 -2.28 -9.54 -5.96
C THR A 8 -1.01 -9.17 -5.21
N VAL A 9 -0.82 -7.88 -4.97
CA VAL A 9 0.35 -7.34 -4.27
C VAL A 9 -0.12 -6.50 -3.10
N PHE A 10 0.42 -6.74 -1.92
CA PHE A 10 0.34 -5.86 -0.77
C PHE A 10 1.62 -5.04 -0.67
N VAL A 11 1.45 -3.73 -0.50
CA VAL A 11 2.54 -2.80 -0.24
C VAL A 11 2.29 -2.15 1.10
N PHE A 12 3.11 -2.50 2.07
CA PHE A 12 3.06 -1.99 3.43
C PHE A 12 3.80 -0.66 3.50
N LEU A 13 3.11 0.35 4.01
CA LEU A 13 3.64 1.65 4.38
C LEU A 13 3.64 1.69 5.92
N ASP A 14 4.70 1.17 6.51
CA ASP A 14 4.83 1.09 7.96
C ASP A 14 5.55 2.33 8.48
N THR A 15 4.90 3.01 9.43
CA THR A 15 5.46 4.22 10.05
C THR A 15 6.55 3.89 11.06
N ASP A 16 6.63 2.65 11.54
CA ASP A 16 7.65 2.20 12.48
C ASP A 16 8.96 1.82 11.80
N LYS A 17 10.00 1.64 12.61
CA LYS A 17 11.34 1.24 12.16
C LYS A 17 11.37 -0.11 11.45
N TYR A 18 10.49 -1.02 11.87
CA TYR A 18 10.38 -2.36 11.33
C TYR A 18 8.93 -2.66 11.04
N CYS A 19 8.67 -3.28 9.89
CA CYS A 19 7.32 -3.66 9.54
C CYS A 19 6.78 -4.71 10.50
N SER A 20 5.54 -4.53 10.98
CA SER A 20 4.85 -5.44 11.90
C SER A 20 4.87 -6.89 11.42
N PRO A 21 5.55 -7.82 12.12
CA PRO A 21 5.51 -9.23 11.76
C PRO A 21 4.10 -9.81 11.88
N PHE A 22 3.27 -9.27 12.76
CA PHE A 22 1.87 -9.68 12.92
C PHE A 22 1.08 -9.40 11.63
N ASP A 23 1.15 -8.18 11.11
CA ASP A 23 0.39 -7.81 9.91
C ASP A 23 0.86 -8.57 8.67
N LEU A 24 2.17 -8.82 8.58
CA LEU A 24 2.75 -9.65 7.53
C LEU A 24 2.21 -11.09 7.55
N LEU A 25 2.16 -11.71 8.73
CA LEU A 25 1.62 -13.07 8.89
C LEU A 25 0.13 -13.12 8.55
N VAL A 26 -0.65 -12.17 9.06
CA VAL A 26 -2.10 -12.07 8.78
C VAL A 26 -2.34 -11.91 7.27
N ALA A 27 -1.58 -11.07 6.58
CA ALA A 27 -1.74 -10.87 5.15
C ALA A 27 -1.41 -12.11 4.32
N ILE A 28 -0.35 -12.85 4.69
CA ILE A 28 0.02 -14.10 3.99
C ILE A 28 -1.03 -15.19 4.23
N ASP A 29 -1.51 -15.35 5.47
CA ASP A 29 -2.52 -16.35 5.78
C ASP A 29 -3.86 -16.05 5.09
N ALA A 30 -4.25 -14.77 5.02
CA ALA A 30 -5.47 -14.34 4.34
C ALA A 30 -5.35 -14.40 2.80
N PHE A 31 -4.15 -14.16 2.26
CA PHE A 31 -3.88 -14.14 0.82
C PHE A 31 -2.59 -14.89 0.47
N PRO A 32 -2.60 -16.23 0.47
CA PRO A 32 -1.39 -17.06 0.33
C PRO A 32 -0.61 -16.87 -0.98
N ASP A 33 -1.31 -16.53 -2.06
CA ASP A 33 -0.71 -16.31 -3.39
C ASP A 33 -0.24 -14.86 -3.63
N SER A 34 -0.44 -13.98 -2.64
CA SER A 34 -0.07 -12.58 -2.76
C SER A 34 1.44 -12.38 -2.60
N MET A 35 1.94 -11.29 -3.20
CA MET A 35 3.29 -10.81 -2.93
C MET A 35 3.23 -9.64 -1.96
N ILE A 36 4.20 -9.58 -1.04
CA ILE A 36 4.32 -8.50 -0.07
C ILE A 36 5.60 -7.71 -0.33
N PHE A 37 5.46 -6.39 -0.42
CA PHE A 37 6.55 -5.43 -0.35
C PHE A 37 6.31 -4.52 0.85
N LYS A 38 7.39 -4.03 1.45
CA LYS A 38 7.31 -3.19 2.64
C LYS A 38 8.26 -2.02 2.55
N TYR A 39 7.81 -0.90 3.07
CA TYR A 39 8.56 0.31 3.29
C TYR A 39 8.42 0.66 4.77
N GLU A 40 9.56 0.76 5.46
CA GLU A 40 9.62 1.09 6.88
C GLU A 40 10.03 2.56 7.09
N ASN A 41 9.68 3.13 8.24
CA ASN A 41 9.85 4.55 8.57
C ASN A 41 9.15 5.50 7.59
N VAL A 42 8.00 5.09 7.04
CA VAL A 42 7.24 5.93 6.10
C VAL A 42 6.62 7.11 6.84
N ASN A 43 6.77 8.30 6.26
CA ASN A 43 6.09 9.52 6.70
C ASN A 43 5.22 10.10 5.58
N ASP A 44 4.54 11.21 5.87
CA ASP A 44 3.61 11.90 5.00
C ASP A 44 4.24 12.49 3.72
N LEU A 45 5.56 12.71 3.70
CA LEU A 45 6.28 13.18 2.52
C LEU A 45 6.71 12.04 1.59
N ASP A 46 6.84 10.82 2.12
CA ASP A 46 7.28 9.65 1.36
C ASP A 46 6.11 8.89 0.75
N ALA A 47 5.00 8.78 1.47
CA ALA A 47 3.82 8.04 1.03
C ALA A 47 3.31 8.46 -0.37
N PRO A 48 3.18 9.76 -0.73
CA PRO A 48 2.74 10.16 -2.06
C PRO A 48 3.64 9.64 -3.19
N LYS A 49 4.97 9.64 -2.98
CA LYS A 49 5.95 9.21 -3.99
C LYS A 49 5.77 7.72 -4.27
N ILE A 50 5.70 6.92 -3.20
CA ILE A 50 5.48 5.47 -3.30
C ILE A 50 4.14 5.19 -3.98
N VAL A 51 3.07 5.86 -3.56
CA VAL A 51 1.72 5.65 -4.11
C VAL A 51 1.65 5.98 -5.61
N PHE A 52 2.32 7.02 -6.09
CA PHE A 52 2.38 7.29 -7.52
C PHE A 52 3.06 6.15 -8.29
N ASP A 53 4.15 5.60 -7.76
CA ASP A 53 4.84 4.46 -8.36
C ASP A 53 4.00 3.17 -8.33
N LEU A 54 3.00 3.08 -7.43
CA LEU A 54 2.05 1.96 -7.39
C LEU A 54 0.86 2.12 -8.35
N LEU A 55 0.44 3.35 -8.63
CA LEU A 55 -0.78 3.65 -9.39
C LEU A 55 -0.62 3.49 -10.90
N PHE A 56 0.51 3.90 -11.46
CA PHE A 56 0.64 4.06 -12.92
C PHE A 56 1.17 2.83 -13.68
N PRO A 57 2.15 2.04 -13.18
CA PRO A 57 2.78 1.00 -14.00
C PRO A 57 1.86 -0.14 -14.45
N ARG A 58 0.74 -0.36 -13.74
CA ARG A 58 -0.20 -1.46 -14.02
C ARG A 58 -1.55 -1.00 -14.58
N GLY A 59 -1.71 0.30 -14.83
CA GLY A 59 -2.96 0.91 -15.28
C GLY A 59 -4.16 0.67 -14.35
N PRO A 60 -5.39 0.99 -14.78
CA PRO A 60 -6.58 0.89 -13.92
C PRO A 60 -6.86 -0.54 -13.43
N LEU A 61 -6.76 -1.52 -14.33
CA LEU A 61 -7.03 -2.93 -13.99
C LEU A 61 -5.98 -3.48 -13.02
N GLY A 62 -4.71 -3.22 -13.27
CA GLY A 62 -3.65 -3.71 -12.40
C GLY A 62 -3.55 -2.96 -11.08
N ALA A 63 -3.94 -1.68 -11.03
CA ALA A 63 -4.04 -0.91 -9.79
C ALA A 63 -5.04 -1.54 -8.80
N ALA A 64 -6.13 -2.14 -9.30
CA ALA A 64 -7.08 -2.90 -8.49
C ALA A 64 -6.46 -4.16 -7.84
N HIS A 65 -5.35 -4.67 -8.38
CA HIS A 65 -4.57 -5.80 -7.84
C HIS A 65 -3.37 -5.36 -6.98
N THR A 66 -3.21 -4.07 -6.72
CA THR A 66 -2.23 -3.55 -5.76
C THR A 66 -2.99 -2.98 -4.55
N LYS A 67 -2.65 -3.43 -3.35
CA LYS A 67 -3.23 -3.04 -2.07
C LYS A 67 -2.19 -2.26 -1.27
N VAL A 68 -2.56 -1.09 -0.77
CA VAL A 68 -1.73 -0.30 0.13
C VAL A 68 -2.20 -0.60 1.55
N PHE A 69 -1.31 -1.11 2.39
CA PHE A 69 -1.55 -1.37 3.81
C PHE A 69 -0.78 -0.34 4.62
N ILE A 70 -1.46 0.44 5.44
CA ILE A 70 -0.84 1.51 6.25
C ILE A 70 -0.97 1.13 7.72
N ASN A 71 0.16 1.05 8.41
CA ASN A 71 0.23 0.60 9.80
C ASN A 71 1.34 1.29 10.59
N GLY A 72 1.41 0.99 11.88
CA GLY A 72 2.48 1.39 12.78
C GLY A 72 1.97 2.05 14.06
N SER A 73 2.81 2.01 15.09
CA SER A 73 2.42 2.28 16.48
C SER A 73 2.07 3.73 16.81
N ASN A 74 2.45 4.69 15.96
CA ASN A 74 2.15 6.12 16.14
C ASN A 74 0.93 6.52 15.33
N PHE A 75 -0.23 6.57 16.01
CA PHE A 75 -1.51 6.91 15.39
C PHE A 75 -1.50 8.25 14.64
N GLU A 76 -0.89 9.31 15.19
CA GLU A 76 -0.81 10.62 14.52
C GLU A 76 0.00 10.55 13.22
N MET A 77 1.06 9.74 13.17
CA MET A 77 1.83 9.56 11.95
C MET A 77 1.06 8.73 10.92
N VAL A 78 0.38 7.67 11.36
CA VAL A 78 -0.47 6.85 10.49
C VAL A 78 -1.55 7.71 9.85
N GLU A 79 -2.26 8.54 10.62
CA GLU A 79 -3.28 9.45 10.06
C GLU A 79 -2.70 10.37 8.98
N LYS A 80 -1.53 10.99 9.22
CA LYS A 80 -0.87 11.84 8.22
C LYS A 80 -0.51 11.06 6.95
N VAL A 81 -0.01 9.83 7.09
CA VAL A 81 0.30 8.95 5.95
C VAL A 81 -0.96 8.56 5.19
N VAL A 82 -2.08 8.30 5.88
CA VAL A 82 -3.39 8.02 5.26
C VAL A 82 -3.86 9.22 4.45
N GLU A 83 -3.86 10.42 5.03
CA GLU A 83 -4.26 11.65 4.34
C GLU A 83 -3.41 11.93 3.10
N ALA A 84 -2.09 11.81 3.23
CA ALA A 84 -1.14 12.00 2.14
C ALA A 84 -1.37 10.97 1.02
N THR A 85 -1.56 9.69 1.38
CA THR A 85 -1.86 8.60 0.45
C THR A 85 -3.17 8.84 -0.30
N GLN A 86 -4.25 9.17 0.41
CA GLN A 86 -5.56 9.45 -0.20
C GLN A 86 -5.50 10.65 -1.15
N LYS A 87 -4.77 11.70 -0.77
CA LYS A 87 -4.58 12.88 -1.62
C LYS A 87 -3.82 12.53 -2.91
N ALA A 88 -2.77 11.70 -2.82
CA ALA A 88 -2.05 11.22 -3.99
C ALA A 88 -2.94 10.37 -4.90
N MET A 89 -3.70 9.42 -4.35
CA MET A 89 -4.62 8.59 -5.14
C MET A 89 -5.69 9.38 -5.89
N LYS A 90 -6.19 10.48 -5.31
CA LYS A 90 -7.16 11.37 -5.96
C LYS A 90 -6.63 12.07 -7.21
N SER A 91 -5.32 12.04 -7.49
CA SER A 91 -4.76 12.63 -8.71
C SER A 91 -4.98 11.77 -9.96
N ALA A 92 -5.41 10.52 -9.81
CA ALA A 92 -5.68 9.60 -10.90
C ALA A 92 -7.18 9.23 -10.95
N PRO A 93 -7.73 8.88 -12.13
CA PRO A 93 -9.12 8.45 -12.25
C PRO A 93 -9.35 7.00 -11.78
N TRP A 94 -8.30 6.33 -11.29
CA TRP A 94 -8.33 5.02 -10.65
C TRP A 94 -7.50 5.06 -9.35
N GLY A 95 -7.71 4.09 -8.47
CA GLY A 95 -7.01 4.01 -7.19
C GLY A 95 -6.61 2.58 -6.84
N ASN A 96 -5.65 2.46 -5.94
CA ASN A 96 -5.42 1.21 -5.21
C ASN A 96 -6.43 1.12 -4.05
N SER A 97 -6.61 -0.08 -3.50
CA SER A 97 -7.34 -0.21 -2.23
C SER A 97 -6.41 0.18 -1.07
N ILE A 98 -6.92 0.93 -0.09
CA ILE A 98 -6.21 1.28 1.13
C ILE A 98 -6.79 0.46 2.28
N ILE A 99 -5.93 -0.17 3.07
CA ILE A 99 -6.23 -0.82 4.35
C ILE A 99 -5.43 -0.07 5.42
N VAL A 100 -6.04 0.22 6.56
CA VAL A 100 -5.41 0.96 7.66
C VAL A 100 -5.59 0.15 8.95
N ASP A 101 -4.48 -0.15 9.63
CA ASP A 101 -4.45 -0.88 10.90
C ASP A 101 -3.30 -0.34 11.78
N PRO A 102 -3.55 0.75 12.55
CA PRO A 102 -2.56 1.38 13.42
C PRO A 102 -2.34 0.65 14.75
#